data_AF-A0A2V6Z5U1-F1
#
_entry.id   AF-A0A2V6Z5U1-F1
#
_cell.length_a   1.000
_cell.length_b   1.000
_cell.length_c   1.000
_cell.angle_alpha   90.00
_cell.angle_beta   90.00
_cell.angle_gamma   90.00
#
_symmetry.space_group_name_H-M   'P 1'
#
loop_
_entity.id
_entity.type
_entity.pdbx_description
1 polymer ?
#
loop_
_entity_poly.entity_id
_entity_poly.type
_entity_poly.pdbx_seq_one_letter_code
_entity_poly.pdbx_strand_id
1 'polypeptide(L)'
;MNRSDVVRFQFDQRVTARITLSRVLWLQGFADQAMRTVAGAIDDALAIQHTLSLCNALGQAACPLAIATGGLSAADRYATMLVHYTARHGADVWQTYGRCFKGMLLIKRDGLDVGLPLLAAGVEELRSARFVQYYTGLSPRWRKASRAPGRSSRVSPPSTKR
;
A
#
# COMPACT_ATOMS: atom_id res chain seq x y z
N MET A 1 15.12 -17.21 3.86
CA MET A 1 15.95 -16.34 3.02
C MET A 1 17.29 -16.17 3.74
N ASN A 2 18.44 -16.38 3.09
CA ASN A 2 19.76 -16.27 3.74
C ASN A 2 20.21 -14.80 3.78
N ARG A 3 21.04 -14.43 4.77
CA ARG A 3 21.54 -13.05 5.00
C ARG A 3 22.20 -12.43 3.76
N SER A 4 22.75 -13.26 2.86
CA SER A 4 23.44 -12.85 1.63
C SER A 4 22.51 -12.17 0.60
N ASP A 5 21.23 -12.54 0.54
CA ASP A 5 20.28 -11.99 -0.43
C ASP A 5 19.86 -10.55 -0.09
N VAL A 6 19.90 -10.19 1.19
CA VAL A 6 19.59 -8.84 1.71
C VAL A 6 20.69 -7.82 1.33
N VAL A 7 21.93 -8.28 1.15
CA VAL A 7 23.06 -7.41 0.75
C VAL A 7 22.98 -7.04 -0.73
N ARG A 8 22.45 -7.94 -1.58
CA ARG A 8 22.25 -7.67 -3.02
C ARG A 8 20.94 -6.93 -3.30
N PHE A 9 19.90 -7.18 -2.52
CA PHE A 9 18.58 -6.59 -2.69
C PHE A 9 18.15 -5.86 -1.41
N GLN A 10 17.89 -4.55 -1.53
CA GLN A 10 17.44 -3.71 -0.41
C GLN A 10 16.11 -4.17 0.23
N PHE A 11 15.34 -5.01 -0.48
CA PHE A 11 14.06 -5.56 -0.03
C PHE A 11 14.02 -7.07 -0.24
N ASP A 12 13.24 -7.74 0.61
CA ASP A 12 12.87 -9.13 0.43
C ASP A 12 12.06 -9.30 -0.88
N GLN A 13 12.52 -10.23 -1.71
CA GLN A 13 11.96 -10.44 -3.05
C GLN A 13 10.56 -11.07 -3.01
N ARG A 14 10.26 -11.91 -2.02
CA ARG A 14 8.93 -12.51 -1.87
C ARG A 14 7.91 -11.45 -1.47
N VAL A 15 8.27 -10.57 -0.53
CA VAL A 15 7.46 -9.42 -0.15
C VAL A 15 7.22 -8.52 -1.37
N THR A 16 8.27 -8.22 -2.14
CA THR A 16 8.18 -7.38 -3.35
C THR A 16 7.29 -8.01 -4.43
N ALA A 17 7.40 -9.31 -4.67
CA ALA A 17 6.54 -10.02 -5.62
C ALA A 17 5.05 -9.96 -5.21
N ARG A 18 4.76 -10.11 -3.91
CA ARG A 18 3.39 -10.02 -3.39
C ARG A 18 2.81 -8.60 -3.49
N ILE A 19 3.62 -7.56 -3.30
CA ILE A 19 3.21 -6.17 -3.56
C ILE A 19 2.74 -6.03 -5.01
N THR A 20 3.55 -6.47 -5.97
CA THR A 20 3.19 -6.39 -7.39
C THR A 20 1.93 -7.20 -7.70
N LEU A 21 1.84 -8.43 -7.21
CA LEU A 21 0.66 -9.28 -7.39
C LEU A 21 -0.61 -8.65 -6.83
N SER A 22 -0.55 -8.05 -5.63
CA SER A 22 -1.71 -7.39 -5.01
C SER A 22 -2.26 -6.25 -5.88
N ARG A 23 -1.37 -5.46 -6.51
CA ARG A 23 -1.75 -4.36 -7.40
C ARG A 23 -2.39 -4.89 -8.68
N VAL A 24 -1.84 -5.96 -9.25
CA VAL A 24 -2.41 -6.62 -10.43
C VAL A 24 -3.81 -7.16 -10.13
N LEU A 25 -3.97 -7.90 -9.02
CA LEU A 25 -5.26 -8.44 -8.58
C LEU A 25 -6.31 -7.34 -8.41
N TRP A 26 -5.93 -6.22 -7.79
CA TRP A 26 -6.83 -5.09 -7.62
C TRP A 26 -7.24 -4.47 -8.96
N LEU A 27 -6.29 -4.27 -9.89
CA LEU A 27 -6.58 -3.75 -11.24
C LEU A 27 -7.47 -4.69 -12.06
N GLN A 28 -7.44 -6.00 -11.77
CA GLN A 28 -8.33 -7.00 -12.37
C GLN A 28 -9.73 -7.03 -11.71
N GLY A 29 -9.95 -6.26 -10.63
CA GLY A 29 -11.21 -6.21 -9.90
C GLY A 29 -11.29 -7.15 -8.69
N PHE A 30 -10.22 -7.87 -8.36
CA PHE A 30 -10.17 -8.80 -7.23
C PHE A 30 -9.67 -8.12 -5.95
N ALA A 31 -10.42 -7.14 -5.46
CA ALA A 31 -10.05 -6.33 -4.30
C ALA A 31 -9.76 -7.14 -3.03
N ASP A 32 -10.60 -8.13 -2.69
CA ASP A 32 -10.40 -8.95 -1.49
C ASP A 32 -9.15 -9.82 -1.59
N GLN A 33 -8.86 -10.35 -2.79
CA GLN A 33 -7.64 -11.12 -3.02
C GLN A 33 -6.41 -10.23 -2.89
N ALA A 34 -6.45 -9.03 -3.48
CA ALA A 34 -5.38 -8.04 -3.35
C ALA A 34 -5.07 -7.71 -1.88
N MET A 35 -6.12 -7.49 -1.06
CA MET A 35 -5.98 -7.19 0.36
C MET A 35 -5.39 -8.38 1.15
N ARG A 36 -5.82 -9.61 0.85
CA ARG A 36 -5.22 -10.81 1.48
C ARG A 36 -3.75 -10.99 1.08
N THR A 37 -3.42 -10.77 -0.19
CA THR A 37 -2.04 -10.89 -0.68
C THR A 37 -1.11 -9.90 0.01
N VAL A 38 -1.53 -8.63 0.18
CA VAL A 38 -0.69 -7.65 0.89
C VAL A 38 -0.62 -7.92 2.39
N ALA A 39 -1.70 -8.40 3.02
CA ALA A 39 -1.65 -8.81 4.43
C ALA A 39 -0.60 -9.90 4.66
N GLY A 40 -0.59 -10.95 3.83
CA GLY A 40 0.46 -11.98 3.91
C GLY A 40 1.87 -11.44 3.63
N ALA A 41 2.02 -10.40 2.80
CA ALA A 41 3.33 -9.76 2.60
C ALA A 41 3.82 -9.00 3.85
N ILE A 42 2.89 -8.38 4.59
CA ILE A 42 3.18 -7.73 5.88
C ILE A 42 3.57 -8.78 6.93
N ASP A 43 2.82 -9.88 7.00
CA ASP A 43 3.09 -10.97 7.95
C ASP A 43 4.46 -11.60 7.70
N ASP A 44 4.81 -11.89 6.43
CA ASP A 44 6.14 -12.37 6.07
C ASP A 44 7.23 -11.38 6.48
N ALA A 45 7.05 -10.08 6.21
CA ALA A 45 8.03 -9.05 6.52
C ALA A 45 8.25 -8.89 8.04
N LEU A 46 7.18 -9.01 8.83
CA LEU A 46 7.22 -9.00 10.28
C LEU A 46 7.92 -10.26 10.82
N ALA A 47 7.59 -11.44 10.28
CA ALA A 47 8.17 -12.71 10.69
C ALA A 47 9.70 -12.76 10.48
N ILE A 48 10.21 -12.16 9.40
CA ILE A 48 11.65 -12.06 9.14
C ILE A 48 12.30 -10.81 9.76
N GLN A 49 11.53 -10.01 10.50
CA GLN A 49 11.95 -8.75 11.15
C GLN A 49 12.68 -7.77 10.21
N HIS A 50 12.25 -7.67 8.95
CA HIS A 50 12.91 -6.83 7.94
C HIS A 50 12.15 -5.51 7.74
N THR A 51 12.50 -4.49 8.54
CA THR A 51 11.81 -3.19 8.58
C THR A 51 11.66 -2.52 7.22
N LEU A 52 12.70 -2.55 6.36
CA LEU A 52 12.62 -1.95 5.02
C LEU A 52 11.60 -2.66 4.13
N SER A 53 11.50 -3.99 4.20
CA SER A 53 10.49 -4.76 3.44
C SER A 53 9.08 -4.46 3.94
N LEU A 54 8.92 -4.32 5.25
CA LEU A 54 7.65 -3.93 5.87
C LEU A 54 7.22 -2.54 5.38
N CYS A 55 8.11 -1.55 5.43
CA CYS A 55 7.82 -0.19 4.95
C CYS A 55 7.44 -0.19 3.47
N ASN A 56 8.14 -0.99 2.65
CA ASN A 56 7.82 -1.19 1.25
C ASN A 56 6.41 -1.75 1.03
N ALA A 57 6.04 -2.80 1.75
CA ALA A 57 4.69 -3.40 1.65
C ALA A 57 3.60 -2.42 2.08
N LEU A 58 3.82 -1.71 3.19
CA LEU A 58 2.88 -0.73 3.73
C LEU A 58 2.66 0.44 2.77
N GLY A 59 3.74 1.03 2.24
CA GLY A 59 3.67 2.21 1.39
C GLY A 59 3.25 1.92 -0.05
N GLN A 60 3.72 0.84 -0.66
CA GLN A 60 3.45 0.56 -2.08
C GLN A 60 2.11 -0.14 -2.35
N ALA A 61 1.57 -0.86 -1.36
CA ALA A 61 0.35 -1.64 -1.56
C ALA A 61 -0.66 -1.45 -0.43
N ALA A 62 -0.29 -1.62 0.84
CA ALA A 62 -1.29 -1.76 1.90
C ALA A 62 -2.13 -0.48 2.10
N CYS A 63 -1.47 0.67 2.25
CA CYS A 63 -2.14 1.97 2.39
C CYS A 63 -2.94 2.34 1.14
N PRO A 64 -2.37 2.36 -0.09
CA PRO A 64 -3.12 2.79 -1.27
C PRO A 64 -4.27 1.84 -1.61
N LEU A 65 -4.10 0.52 -1.46
CA LEU A 65 -5.18 -0.44 -1.70
C LEU A 65 -6.31 -0.27 -0.67
N ALA A 66 -5.99 -0.15 0.62
CA ALA A 66 -7.00 0.05 1.65
C ALA A 66 -7.80 1.35 1.45
N ILE A 67 -7.13 2.44 1.03
CA ILE A 67 -7.83 3.69 0.68
C ILE A 67 -8.72 3.50 -0.56
N ALA A 68 -8.19 2.84 -1.59
CA ALA A 68 -8.89 2.66 -2.87
C ALA A 68 -10.10 1.72 -2.76
N THR A 69 -10.07 0.74 -1.86
CA THR A 69 -11.18 -0.18 -1.60
C THR A 69 -12.16 0.36 -0.55
N GLY A 70 -11.92 1.54 0.03
CA GLY A 70 -12.77 2.15 1.05
C GLY A 70 -12.55 1.63 2.47
N GLY A 71 -11.56 0.76 2.69
CA GLY A 71 -11.15 0.25 3.99
C GLY A 71 -10.38 1.27 4.84
N LEU A 72 -11.00 2.40 5.18
CA LEU A 72 -10.32 3.53 5.82
C LEU A 72 -9.70 3.19 7.19
N SER A 73 -10.33 2.31 7.97
CA SER A 73 -9.76 1.86 9.25
C SER A 73 -8.49 1.03 9.06
N ALA A 74 -8.45 0.17 8.03
CA ALA A 74 -7.26 -0.60 7.70
C ALA A 74 -6.14 0.32 7.18
N ALA A 75 -6.49 1.30 6.33
CA ALA A 75 -5.54 2.30 5.85
C ALA A 75 -4.92 3.11 6.99
N ASP A 76 -5.72 3.56 7.97
CA ASP A 76 -5.21 4.30 9.13
C ASP A 76 -4.25 3.46 9.99
N ARG A 77 -4.60 2.19 10.22
CA ARG A 77 -3.71 1.23 10.88
C ARG A 77 -2.39 1.08 10.15
N TYR A 78 -2.41 0.88 8.83
CA TYR A 78 -1.21 0.70 8.02
C TYR A 78 -0.36 1.97 7.95
N ALA A 79 -0.98 3.14 7.81
CA ALA A 79 -0.27 4.42 7.83
C ALA A 79 0.41 4.67 9.19
N THR A 80 -0.28 4.34 10.28
CA THR A 80 0.27 4.45 11.64
C THR A 80 1.42 3.47 11.86
N MET A 81 1.30 2.22 11.39
CA MET A 81 2.41 1.26 11.40
C MET A 81 3.61 1.80 10.61
N LEU A 82 3.39 2.35 9.42
CA LEU A 82 4.46 2.90 8.58
C LEU A 82 5.22 4.01 9.31
N VAL A 83 4.51 4.96 9.92
CA VAL A 83 5.13 6.03 10.72
C VAL A 83 5.89 5.46 11.93
N HIS A 84 5.31 4.50 12.65
CA HIS A 84 5.96 3.92 13.83
C HIS A 84 7.29 3.22 13.50
N TYR A 85 7.30 2.37 12.47
CA TYR A 85 8.50 1.61 12.09
C TYR A 85 9.58 2.46 11.44
N THR A 86 9.26 3.68 10.99
CA THR A 86 10.19 4.58 10.31
C THR A 86 10.71 5.69 11.22
N ALA A 87 10.11 5.88 12.40
CA ALA A 87 10.55 6.81 13.44
C ALA A 87 11.98 6.54 13.94
N ARG A 88 12.45 5.29 13.90
CA ARG A 88 13.74 4.87 14.47
C ARG A 88 14.93 4.88 13.49
N HIS A 89 14.68 4.98 12.18
CA HIS A 89 15.69 4.66 11.17
C HIS A 89 16.11 5.83 10.26
N GLY A 90 15.73 7.07 10.58
CA GLY A 90 16.10 8.24 9.76
C GLY A 90 15.61 8.14 8.30
N ALA A 91 14.57 7.34 8.06
CA ALA A 91 14.06 7.08 6.73
C ALA A 91 12.95 8.08 6.40
N ASP A 92 13.37 9.34 6.22
CA ASP A 92 12.51 10.52 6.06
C ASP A 92 11.36 10.27 5.08
N VAL A 93 11.67 9.65 3.93
CA VAL A 93 10.70 9.42 2.85
C VAL A 93 9.50 8.55 3.27
N TRP A 94 9.69 7.53 4.10
CA TRP A 94 8.61 6.62 4.51
C TRP A 94 7.70 7.24 5.57
N GLN A 95 8.26 8.06 6.45
CA GLN A 95 7.45 8.87 7.36
C GLN A 95 6.58 9.86 6.58
N THR A 96 7.15 10.47 5.54
CA THR A 96 6.42 11.40 4.66
C THR A 96 5.31 10.69 3.90
N TYR A 97 5.51 9.46 3.43
CA TYR A 97 4.43 8.62 2.90
C TYR A 97 3.32 8.38 3.92
N GLY A 98 3.67 7.99 5.16
CA GLY A 98 2.70 7.77 6.23
C GLY A 98 1.84 9.02 6.48
N ARG A 99 2.46 10.21 6.53
CA ARG A 99 1.76 11.50 6.66
C ARG A 99 0.85 11.79 5.45
N CYS A 100 1.32 11.54 4.23
CA CYS A 100 0.51 11.69 3.01
C CYS A 100 -0.75 10.80 3.06
N PHE A 101 -0.61 9.54 3.46
CA PHE A 101 -1.75 8.63 3.59
C PHE A 101 -2.75 9.10 4.65
N LYS A 102 -2.27 9.65 5.78
CA LYS A 102 -3.15 10.30 6.77
C LYS A 102 -3.90 11.48 6.18
N GLY A 103 -3.24 12.33 5.37
CA GLY A 103 -3.90 13.40 4.63
C GLY A 103 -4.98 12.89 3.66
N MET A 104 -4.69 11.83 2.90
CA MET A 104 -5.69 11.19 2.02
C MET A 104 -6.88 10.61 2.80
N LEU A 105 -6.64 10.07 4.00
CA LEU A 105 -7.70 9.56 4.87
C LEU A 105 -8.60 10.67 5.39
N LEU A 106 -8.02 11.80 5.81
CA LEU A 106 -8.77 12.99 6.20
C LEU A 106 -9.62 13.52 5.04
N ILE A 107 -9.07 13.59 3.82
CA ILE A 107 -9.86 13.98 2.63
C ILE A 107 -11.07 13.06 2.43
N LYS A 108 -10.89 11.75 2.65
CA LYS A 108 -11.97 10.75 2.49
C LYS A 108 -13.01 10.79 3.61
N ARG A 109 -12.63 11.18 4.83
CA ARG A 109 -13.51 11.19 6.01
C ARG A 109 -14.20 12.54 6.19
N ASP A 110 -13.43 13.61 6.16
CA ASP A 110 -13.80 14.92 6.72
C ASP A 110 -13.87 16.01 5.66
N GLY A 111 -13.37 15.75 4.44
CA GLY A 111 -13.43 16.69 3.33
C GLY A 111 -12.06 17.22 2.90
N LEU A 112 -12.05 17.85 1.73
CA LEU A 112 -10.82 18.26 1.05
C LEU A 112 -10.06 19.33 1.84
N ASP A 113 -10.77 20.29 2.41
CA ASP A 113 -10.25 21.40 3.22
C ASP A 113 -9.44 20.92 4.43
N VAL A 114 -9.88 19.86 5.09
CA VAL A 114 -9.20 19.32 6.28
C VAL A 114 -7.92 18.56 5.91
N GLY A 115 -7.97 17.72 4.89
CA GLY A 115 -6.86 16.80 4.59
C GLY A 115 -5.85 17.30 3.53
N LEU A 116 -6.24 18.26 2.68
CA LEU A 116 -5.39 18.77 1.61
C LEU A 116 -4.12 19.46 2.11
N PRO A 117 -4.12 20.29 3.16
CA PRO A 117 -2.90 20.91 3.67
C PRO A 117 -1.84 19.88 4.08
N LEU A 118 -2.26 18.82 4.78
CA LEU A 118 -1.37 17.74 5.22
C LEU A 118 -0.81 16.94 4.04
N LEU A 119 -1.65 16.63 3.05
CA LEU A 119 -1.21 15.92 1.84
C LEU A 119 -0.26 16.77 1.00
N ALA A 120 -0.56 18.07 0.82
CA ALA A 120 0.25 18.97 0.03
C ALA A 120 1.66 19.15 0.61
N ALA A 121 1.76 19.35 1.94
CA ALA A 121 3.04 19.45 2.62
C ALA A 121 3.89 18.18 2.42
N GLY A 122 3.30 17.00 2.58
CA GLY A 122 4.02 15.74 2.38
C GLY A 122 4.44 15.51 0.92
N VAL A 123 3.61 15.89 -0.06
CA VAL A 123 3.97 15.76 -1.48
C VAL A 123 5.15 16.67 -1.84
N GLU A 124 5.19 17.90 -1.31
CA GLU A 124 6.31 18.81 -1.58
C GLU A 124 7.61 18.32 -0.94
N GLU A 125 7.54 17.75 0.26
CA GLU A 125 8.68 17.12 0.93
C GLU A 125 9.19 15.87 0.16
N LEU A 126 8.29 15.06 -0.41
CA LEU A 126 8.70 13.94 -1.28
C LEU A 126 9.34 14.42 -2.59
N ARG A 127 8.85 15.54 -3.14
CA ARG A 127 9.39 16.14 -4.36
C ARG A 127 10.81 16.64 -4.15
N SER A 128 11.07 17.34 -3.04
CA SER A 128 12.40 17.85 -2.71
C SER A 128 13.42 16.72 -2.46
N ALA A 129 12.96 15.57 -1.95
CA ALA A 129 13.79 14.38 -1.74
C ALA A 129 14.14 13.59 -3.02
N ARG A 130 13.64 13.98 -4.21
CA ARG A 130 13.86 13.31 -5.53
C ARG A 130 13.57 11.81 -5.54
N PHE A 131 12.70 11.33 -4.63
CA PHE A 131 12.30 9.93 -4.54
C PHE A 131 11.16 9.62 -5.52
N VAL A 132 11.51 9.43 -6.80
CA VAL A 132 10.55 9.28 -7.92
C VAL A 132 9.87 7.90 -7.97
N GLN A 133 10.33 6.91 -7.20
CA GLN A 133 9.88 5.51 -7.28
C GLN A 133 8.39 5.28 -6.93
N TYR A 134 7.68 6.29 -6.38
CA TYR A 134 6.30 6.18 -5.87
C TYR A 134 5.27 7.09 -6.57
N TYR A 135 5.65 7.84 -7.60
CA TYR A 135 4.69 8.70 -8.32
C TYR A 135 3.58 7.92 -9.03
N THR A 136 3.75 6.60 -9.23
CA THR A 136 2.73 5.78 -9.89
C THR A 136 1.42 5.72 -9.10
N GLY A 137 1.43 5.80 -7.77
CA GLY A 137 0.21 5.81 -6.94
C GLY A 137 -0.64 7.08 -7.04
N LEU A 138 -0.07 8.19 -7.52
CA LEU A 138 -0.76 9.49 -7.69
C LEU A 138 -1.10 9.82 -9.15
N SER A 139 -0.80 8.92 -10.10
CA SER A 139 -1.04 9.19 -11.52
C SER A 139 -2.53 9.14 -11.89
N PRO A 140 -3.01 9.97 -12.84
CA PRO A 140 -4.42 10.05 -13.23
C PRO A 140 -5.07 8.71 -13.62
N ARG A 141 -4.30 7.74 -14.09
CA ARG A 141 -4.78 6.38 -14.43
C ARG A 141 -5.34 5.62 -13.22
N TRP A 142 -4.81 5.85 -12.02
CA TRP A 142 -5.30 5.22 -10.79
C TRP A 142 -6.69 5.73 -10.39
N ARG A 143 -6.98 7.01 -10.63
CA ARG A 143 -8.30 7.62 -10.38
C ARG A 143 -9.43 6.97 -11.19
N LYS A 144 -9.10 6.41 -12.35
CA LYS A 144 -10.06 5.70 -13.22
C LYS A 144 -10.27 4.26 -12.75
N ALA A 145 -9.21 3.58 -12.30
CA ALA A 145 -9.29 2.22 -11.75
C ALA A 145 -10.07 2.16 -10.42
N SER A 146 -9.96 3.18 -9.56
CA SER A 146 -10.69 3.24 -8.28
C SER A 146 -12.18 3.58 -8.41
N ARG A 147 -12.70 3.83 -9.63
CA ARG A 147 -14.13 4.14 -9.88
C ARG A 147 -14.91 2.95 -10.44
N ALA A 148 -14.27 1.81 -10.71
CA ALA A 148 -14.98 0.62 -11.19
C ALA A 148 -15.60 -0.15 -10.01
N PRO A 149 -16.92 -0.37 -9.97
CA PRO A 149 -17.53 -1.25 -8.98
C PRO A 149 -16.99 -2.68 -9.18
N GLY A 150 -16.52 -3.30 -8.09
CA GLY A 150 -15.96 -4.64 -8.10
C GLY A 150 -16.99 -5.65 -8.63
N ARG A 151 -16.69 -6.31 -9.74
CA ARG A 151 -17.47 -7.46 -10.20
C ARG A 151 -17.23 -8.60 -9.21
N SER A 152 -18.22 -8.84 -8.35
CA SER A 152 -18.34 -10.06 -7.56
C SER A 152 -18.47 -11.24 -8.53
N SER A 153 -17.40 -12.02 -8.71
CA SER A 153 -17.48 -13.30 -9.40
C SER A 153 -18.14 -14.31 -8.47
N ARG A 154 -19.46 -14.48 -8.60
CA ARG A 154 -20.15 -15.69 -8.12
C ARG A 154 -19.53 -16.88 -8.84
N VAL A 155 -18.83 -17.73 -8.09
CA VAL A 155 -18.43 -19.06 -8.53
C VAL A 155 -19.69 -19.93 -8.50
N SER A 156 -20.17 -20.35 -9.66
CA SER A 156 -21.21 -21.39 -9.75
C SER A 156 -20.59 -22.76 -9.43
N PRO A 157 -21.23 -23.62 -8.63
CA PRO A 157 -20.72 -24.95 -8.33
C PRO A 157 -20.84 -25.88 -9.56
N PRO A 158 -19.97 -26.89 -9.69
CA PRO A 158 -19.98 -27.81 -10.82
C PRO A 158 -21.22 -28.72 -10.78
N SER A 159 -21.92 -28.81 -11.91
CA SER A 159 -23.04 -29.71 -12.13
C SER A 159 -22.59 -31.17 -12.11
N THR A 160 -23.12 -31.94 -11.16
CA THR A 160 -23.03 -33.41 -11.11
C THR A 160 -23.74 -33.99 -12.33
N LYS A 161 -23.02 -34.72 -13.20
CA LYS A 161 -23.64 -35.58 -14.22
C LYS A 161 -23.86 -36.97 -13.62
N ARG A 162 -25.10 -37.45 -13.80
CA ARG A 162 -25.59 -38.82 -13.58
C ARG A 162 -24.87 -39.81 -14.48
#